data_AF-A0A970YRW9-F1
#
_entry.id   AF-A0A970YRW9-F1
#
_cell.length_a   1.000
_cell.length_b   1.000
_cell.length_c   1.000
_cell.angle_alpha   90.00
_cell.angle_beta   90.00
_cell.angle_gamma   90.00
#
_symmetry.space_group_name_H-M   'P 1'
#
loop_
_entity.id
_entity.type
_entity.pdbx_description
1 polymer ?
#
loop_
_entity_poly.entity_id
_entity_poly.type
_entity_poly.pdbx_seq_one_letter_code
_entity_poly.pdbx_strand_id
1 'polypeptide(L)' 'VIGGQGYVFGRGNQQLSHRVLKRVGKDNIIIAATEAKMIALGGKPLLVDTGDITVNEQLSGYVKVITSMNRQMAYRVAY' A
#
# COMPACT_ATOMS: atom_id res chain seq x y z
N VAL A 1 -3.21 0.62 -6.48
CA VAL A 1 -2.14 1.60 -6.81
C VAL A 1 -2.75 2.76 -7.57
N ILE A 2 -2.71 3.95 -6.98
CA ILE A 2 -3.31 5.16 -7.52
C ILE A 2 -2.34 5.83 -8.50
N GLY A 3 -2.81 6.12 -9.73
CA GLY A 3 -2.13 6.99 -10.69
C GLY A 3 -0.71 6.59 -11.11
N GLY A 4 -0.31 5.32 -10.99
CA GLY A 4 1.04 4.86 -11.34
C GLY A 4 2.16 5.32 -10.39
N GLN A 5 1.82 6.01 -9.30
CA GLN A 5 2.80 6.61 -8.38
C GLN A 5 3.18 5.71 -7.22
N GLY A 6 2.43 4.64 -6.99
CA GLY A 6 2.71 3.69 -5.91
C GLY A 6 1.88 3.89 -4.63
N TYR A 7 1.11 4.97 -4.50
CA TYR A 7 0.32 5.21 -3.28
C TYR A 7 -0.79 4.15 -3.09
N VAL A 8 -0.82 3.60 -1.87
CA VAL A 8 -1.81 2.64 -1.37
C VAL A 8 -2.80 3.37 -0.46
N PHE A 9 -2.30 4.18 0.47
CA PHE A 9 -3.12 5.06 1.30
C PHE A 9 -2.54 6.47 1.31
N GLY A 10 -3.44 7.44 1.33
CA GLY A 10 -3.08 8.84 1.39
C GLY A 10 -2.64 9.45 0.06
N ARG A 11 -1.91 10.57 0.21
CA ARG A 11 -1.59 11.63 -0.78
C ARG A 11 -2.81 12.29 -1.43
N GLY A 12 -2.87 13.62 -1.28
CA GLY A 12 -4.01 14.42 -1.75
C GLY A 12 -5.20 14.25 -0.81
N ASN A 13 -6.36 13.88 -1.35
CA ASN A 13 -7.59 13.69 -0.57
C ASN A 13 -7.60 12.33 0.17
N GLN A 14 -7.19 12.34 1.44
CA GLN A 14 -7.14 11.15 2.29
C GLN A 14 -8.54 10.55 2.53
N GLN A 15 -8.86 9.49 1.77
CA GLN A 15 -10.16 8.79 1.87
C GLN A 15 -10.39 8.12 3.23
N LEU A 16 -9.31 7.73 3.91
CA LEU A 16 -9.34 7.10 5.23
C LEU A 16 -8.38 7.84 6.16
N SER A 17 -8.85 8.16 7.37
CA SER A 17 -8.00 8.77 8.39
C SER A 17 -7.04 7.75 9.01
N HIS A 18 -5.91 8.22 9.54
CA HIS A 18 -4.99 7.38 10.32
C HIS A 18 -5.68 6.64 11.48
N ARG A 19 -6.73 7.23 12.10
CA ARG A 19 -7.50 6.59 13.18
C ARG A 19 -8.20 5.31 12.72
N VAL A 20 -8.78 5.33 11.53
CA VAL A 20 -9.42 4.15 10.92
C VAL A 20 -8.36 3.11 10.57
N LEU A 21 -7.29 3.53 9.90
CA LEU A 21 -6.20 2.63 9.49
C LEU A 21 -5.52 1.95 10.69
N LYS A 22 -5.31 2.69 11.78
CA LYS A 22 -4.78 2.16 13.05
C LYS A 22 -5.69 1.09 13.66
N ARG A 23 -7.01 1.30 13.59
CA ARG A 23 -8.00 0.35 14.14
C ARG A 23 -8.14 -0.90 13.29
N VAL A 24 -8.06 -0.76 11.97
CA VAL A 24 -8.05 -1.90 11.03
C VAL A 24 -6.79 -2.73 11.23
N GLY A 25 -5.62 -2.08 11.29
CA GLY A 25 -4.34 -2.76 11.41
C GLY A 25 -3.87 -3.44 10.12
N LYS A 26 -2.55 -3.58 9.97
CA LYS A 26 -1.91 -4.07 8.74
C LYS A 26 -2.41 -5.45 8.29
N ASP A 27 -2.65 -6.36 9.22
CA ASP A 27 -3.02 -7.75 8.90
C ASP A 27 -4.42 -7.88 8.28
N ASN A 28 -5.27 -6.86 8.44
CA ASN A 28 -6.61 -6.81 7.87
C ASN A 28 -6.66 -6.05 6.53
N ILE A 29 -5.50 -5.73 5.94
CA ILE A 29 -5.39 -4.97 4.70
C ILE A 29 -4.85 -5.88 3.59
N ILE A 30 -5.66 -6.05 2.55
CA ILE A 30 -5.28 -6.79 1.36
C ILE A 30 -5.02 -5.80 0.23
N ILE A 31 -3.82 -5.87 -0.37
CA ILE A 31 -3.46 -5.06 -1.53
C ILE A 31 -3.60 -5.92 -2.78
N ALA A 32 -4.42 -5.47 -3.73
CA ALA A 32 -4.57 -6.10 -5.03
C ALA A 32 -4.26 -5.10 -6.16
N ALA A 33 -3.47 -5.54 -7.14
CA ALA A 33 -3.12 -4.75 -8.31
C ALA A 33 -2.68 -5.67 -9.45
N THR A 34 -2.99 -5.33 -10.70
CA THR A 34 -2.52 -6.13 -11.85
C THR A 34 -1.00 -6.18 -11.90
N GLU A 35 -0.45 -7.27 -12.44
CA GLU A 35 0.99 -7.44 -12.65
C GLU A 35 1.58 -6.27 -13.45
N ALA A 36 0.89 -5.80 -14.49
CA ALA A 36 1.28 -4.62 -15.27
C ALA A 36 1.40 -3.34 -14.41
N LYS A 37 0.48 -3.08 -13.46
CA LYS A 37 0.58 -1.93 -12.55
C LYS A 37 1.78 -2.03 -11.63
N MET A 38 2.13 -3.25 -11.21
CA MET A 38 3.28 -3.48 -10.34
C MET A 38 4.61 -3.34 -11.09
N ILE A 39 4.70 -3.88 -12.32
CA ILE A 39 5.88 -3.73 -13.18
C ILE A 39 6.12 -2.26 -13.53
N ALA A 40 5.06 -1.50 -13.80
CA ALA A 40 5.14 -0.07 -14.13
C ALA A 40 5.78 0.80 -13.03
N LEU A 41 5.85 0.32 -11.79
CA LEU A 41 6.55 1.01 -10.70
C LEU A 41 8.08 0.95 -10.84
N GLY A 42 8.63 0.08 -11.69
CA GLY A 42 10.08 0.00 -11.93
C GLY A 42 10.89 -0.33 -10.68
N GLY A 43 10.33 -1.15 -9.78
CA GLY A 43 10.96 -1.53 -8.51
C GLY A 43 10.84 -0.50 -7.38
N LYS A 44 10.22 0.67 -7.63
CA LYS A 44 9.90 1.64 -6.57
C LYS A 44 8.90 1.04 -5.58
N PRO A 45 9.04 1.30 -4.27
CA PRO A 45 8.11 0.76 -3.28
C PRO A 45 6.69 1.32 -3.49
N LEU A 46 5.71 0.60 -2.96
CA LEU A 46 4.41 1.17 -2.68
C LEU A 46 4.55 2.21 -1.57
N LEU A 47 3.69 3.22 -1.59
CA LEU A 47 3.77 4.38 -0.71
C LEU A 47 2.54 4.50 0.18
N VAL A 48 2.74 4.91 1.43
CA VAL A 48 1.67 5.30 2.35
C VAL A 48 1.99 6.66 2.97
N ASP A 49 1.00 7.54 3.03
CA ASP A 49 1.12 8.83 3.72
C ASP A 49 -0.18 9.16 4.44
N THR A 50 -0.26 8.74 5.70
CA THR A 50 -1.48 8.84 6.52
C THR A 50 -1.54 10.10 7.37
N GLY A 51 -0.51 10.95 7.33
CA GLY A 51 -0.34 12.09 8.24
C GLY A 51 -0.03 11.72 9.70
N ASP A 52 0.17 10.43 10.02
CA ASP A 52 0.60 9.93 11.34
C ASP A 52 1.79 8.99 11.16
N ILE A 53 2.91 9.31 11.83
CA ILE A 53 4.16 8.57 11.72
C ILE A 53 4.04 7.12 12.21
N THR A 54 3.26 6.90 13.27
CA THR A 54 3.10 5.57 13.89
C THR A 54 2.34 4.65 12.95
N VAL A 55 1.29 5.17 12.31
CA VAL A 55 0.49 4.41 11.34
C VAL A 55 1.29 4.15 10.07
N ASN A 56 2.07 5.13 9.60
CA ASN A 56 2.97 4.95 8.46
C ASN A 56 4.00 3.83 8.71
N GLU A 57 4.64 3.83 9.88
CA GLU A 57 5.57 2.77 10.32
C GLU A 57 4.88 1.40 10.36
N GLN A 58 3.70 1.34 10.98
CA GLN A 58 2.91 0.11 11.10
C GLN A 58 2.58 -0.49 9.73
N LEU A 59 2.24 0.34 8.73
CA LEU A 59 1.85 -0.11 7.40
C LEU A 59 3.04 -0.46 6.49
N SER A 60 4.26 -0.16 6.90
CA SER A 60 5.46 -0.29 6.08
C SER A 60 6.11 -1.67 6.14
N GLY A 61 7.12 -1.88 5.32
CA GLY A 61 7.81 -3.16 5.15
C GLY A 61 7.23 -3.99 4.02
N TYR A 62 7.55 -5.29 3.99
CA TYR A 62 7.07 -6.16 2.92
C TYR A 62 5.62 -6.59 3.14
N VAL A 63 4.86 -6.63 2.05
CA VAL A 63 3.46 -7.06 1.99
C VAL A 63 3.26 -7.99 0.80
N LYS A 64 2.21 -8.81 0.85
CA LYS A 64 1.78 -9.63 -0.28
C LYS A 64 0.79 -8.83 -1.11
N VAL A 65 1.11 -8.62 -2.38
CA VAL A 65 0.20 -8.02 -3.36
C VAL A 65 -0.41 -9.14 -4.20
N ILE A 66 -1.73 -9.24 -4.21
CA ILE A 66 -2.45 -10.17 -5.07
C ILE A 66 -2.46 -9.60 -6.50
N THR A 67 -1.90 -10.34 -7.46
CA THR A 67 -1.76 -9.90 -8.84
C THR A 67 -2.66 -10.64 -9.83
N SER A 68 -3.10 -11.85 -9.48
CA SER A 68 -4.15 -12.61 -10.16
C SER A 68 -4.74 -13.66 -9.21
N MET A 69 -5.75 -14.41 -9.66
CA MET A 69 -6.48 -15.40 -8.85
C MET A 69 -5.57 -16.33 -8.02
N ASN A 70 -4.46 -16.76 -8.60
CA ASN A 70 -3.51 -17.67 -7.95
C ASN A 70 -2.08 -17.13 -7.92
N ARG A 71 -1.89 -15.80 -8.04
CA ARG A 71 -0.55 -15.18 -8.00
C ARG A 71 -0.50 -14.06 -6.97
N GLN A 72 0.59 -14.08 -6.22
CA GLN A 72 0.94 -13.04 -5.26
C GLN A 72 2.41 -12.67 -5.45
N MET A 73 2.74 -11.42 -5.13
CA MET A 73 4.10 -10.90 -5.16
C MET A 73 4.42 -10.23 -3.84
N ALA A 74 5.57 -10.56 -3.25
CA ALA A 74 6.11 -9.80 -2.13
C ALA A 74 6.60 -8.44 -2.64
N TYR A 75 6.11 -7.36 -2.06
CA TYR A 75 6.47 -6.02 -2.47
C TYR A 75 6.71 -5.12 -1.27
N ARG A 76 7.62 -4.17 -1.40
CA ARG A 76 7.98 -3.24 -0.32
C ARG A 76 6.99 -2.09 -0.26
N VAL A 77 6.54 -1.75 0.96
CA VAL A 77 5.83 -0.51 1.30
C VAL A 77 6.80 0.39 2.08
N ALA A 78 6.80 1.67 1.72
CA ALA A 78 7.52 2.75 2.40
C ALA A 78 6.59 3.96 2.60
N TYR A 79 7.04 4.93 3.39
CA TYR A 79 6.34 6.18 3.68
C TYR A 79 7.31 7.35 3.64
#